data_AF-J2GHS6-F1
#
_entry.id   AF-J2GHS6-F1
#
_cell.length_a   1.000
_cell.length_b   1.000
_cell.length_c   1.000
_cell.angle_alpha   90.00
_cell.angle_beta   90.00
_cell.angle_gamma   90.00
#
_symmetry.space_group_name_H-M   'P 1'
#
loop_
_entity.id
_entity.type
_entity.pdbx_description
1 polymer ?
#
loop_
_entity_poly.entity_id
_entity_poly.type
_entity_poly.pdbx_seq_one_letter_code
_entity_poly.pdbx_strand_id
1 'polypeptide(L)'
;MFTGGYSLYEAKRSAHPFIHPFPSAVDTRHFAAARNGGTEPADQVGIAGPRLGFYGVIDERIDLVLIDAVAAARPDWQLVMVGPVAKIDAASLPRRPNIHWLGSRAYGDLPAYLSGWDVALMPFAINESTRFISPTKTPEYLAAGCPVVSTPIVDVVRHYGDVEGVAIADGADAFIDACAAALALPPSGSWRDAADALLADHSWDRTYAAMKAEIASAPTRSTAPTLVVANDHVEPPFVRPTGRQPDYDVLVVGAGFAGAVLAERFARDLGQRVLIIDRRDHIGGNAYDHHDAAGVLVHRYGPHIFHTNSDEVFAYLSRFTQWRPYEHRVLAHVAGRHLPMPINRTTLNGLYDLDLQDEAAAAAFLAARAETREIRTSEDVVVAAIGQELYETFFRGYTRKQWGLDPSALDKSVTARVPTRTSTDDRYFLDKHQAMPLHGYTAMFEAMLDHPNITIETGVDHRALGVTASHTVFTGPVDEYFDHRYGHLPYRSLRFQHETLDQPWLQKVAVVNFPDEATLHTRITEYKHLTGQQHSRTSITYEFPQAEGDPYYPIPCEDNQALYLRYRALAEALPDVSFVGRLATYKYYNMDQVVGQALATYRRLKPRLAQVLIA
;
A
#
# COMPACT_ATOMS: atom_id res chain seq x y z
N MET A 1 -22.81 3.36 8.04
CA MET A 1 -21.61 2.53 7.76
C MET A 1 -22.03 1.39 6.85
N PHE A 2 -21.23 1.09 5.84
CA PHE A 2 -21.54 0.02 4.88
C PHE A 2 -20.53 -1.10 4.99
N THR A 3 -20.99 -2.35 4.94
CA THR A 3 -20.14 -3.54 4.91
C THR A 3 -20.31 -4.23 3.57
N GLY A 4 -19.19 -4.64 2.95
CA GLY A 4 -19.20 -5.28 1.63
C GLY A 4 -19.78 -6.69 1.59
N GLY A 5 -20.24 -7.25 2.72
CA GLY A 5 -20.80 -8.59 2.85
C GLY A 5 -21.64 -8.74 4.12
N TYR A 6 -22.46 -9.77 4.16
CA TYR A 6 -23.38 -10.03 5.27
C TYR A 6 -22.68 -10.65 6.47
N SER A 7 -21.70 -11.54 6.26
CA SER A 7 -20.88 -12.09 7.35
C SER A 7 -20.17 -10.98 8.14
N LEU A 8 -19.64 -9.97 7.46
CA LEU A 8 -19.03 -8.81 8.11
C LEU A 8 -20.07 -7.94 8.82
N TYR A 9 -21.23 -7.72 8.19
CA TYR A 9 -22.35 -7.01 8.82
C TYR A 9 -22.73 -7.67 10.14
N GLU A 10 -22.99 -8.97 10.16
CA GLU A 10 -23.41 -9.67 11.37
C GLU A 10 -22.34 -9.65 12.46
N ALA A 11 -21.08 -9.81 12.09
CA ALA A 11 -19.96 -9.72 13.02
C ALA A 11 -19.81 -8.33 13.65
N LYS A 12 -20.40 -7.29 13.04
CA LYS A 12 -20.24 -5.89 13.44
C LYS A 12 -21.54 -5.16 13.76
N ARG A 13 -22.72 -5.74 13.52
CA ARG A 13 -24.02 -5.03 13.63
C ARG A 13 -24.33 -4.48 15.02
N SER A 14 -23.76 -5.07 16.07
CA SER A 14 -23.85 -4.55 17.44
C SER A 14 -22.89 -3.39 17.72
N ALA A 15 -21.90 -3.16 16.84
CA ALA A 15 -20.90 -2.13 17.02
C ALA A 15 -21.37 -0.75 16.56
N HIS A 16 -22.48 -0.59 15.81
CA HIS A 16 -23.01 0.74 15.48
C HIS A 16 -24.48 0.64 15.02
N PRO A 17 -25.37 1.58 15.42
CA PRO A 17 -26.81 1.49 15.11
C PRO A 17 -27.15 1.64 13.62
N PHE A 18 -26.24 2.23 12.83
CA PHE A 18 -26.40 2.42 11.37
C PHE A 18 -25.32 1.67 10.58
N ILE A 19 -25.35 0.34 10.62
CA ILE A 19 -24.54 -0.53 9.75
C ILE A 19 -25.49 -1.21 8.77
N HIS A 20 -25.19 -1.12 7.49
CA HIS A 20 -26.03 -1.67 6.43
C HIS A 20 -25.16 -2.59 5.54
N PRO A 21 -25.58 -3.84 5.31
CA PRO A 21 -24.90 -4.74 4.39
C PRO A 21 -25.18 -4.34 2.94
N PHE A 22 -24.11 -4.17 2.17
CA PHE A 22 -24.16 -3.99 0.72
C PHE A 22 -23.21 -5.02 0.08
N PRO A 23 -23.67 -6.27 -0.13
CA PRO A 23 -22.85 -7.30 -0.77
C PRO A 23 -22.45 -6.90 -2.20
N SER A 24 -21.45 -7.61 -2.72
CA SER A 24 -20.97 -7.40 -4.09
C SER A 24 -22.10 -7.53 -5.12
N ALA A 25 -22.13 -6.60 -6.09
CA ALA A 25 -23.03 -6.63 -7.24
C ALA A 25 -22.27 -6.95 -8.53
N VAL A 26 -22.96 -6.97 -9.66
CA VAL A 26 -22.41 -7.33 -10.97
C VAL A 26 -22.93 -6.39 -12.06
N ASP A 27 -22.12 -6.16 -13.09
CA ASP A 27 -22.58 -5.64 -14.37
C ASP A 27 -23.06 -6.81 -15.24
N THR A 28 -24.34 -7.17 -15.10
CA THR A 28 -24.92 -8.34 -15.77
C THR A 28 -24.81 -8.26 -17.29
N ARG A 29 -24.91 -7.06 -17.89
CA ARG A 29 -24.82 -6.89 -19.34
C ARG A 29 -23.42 -7.14 -19.85
N HIS A 30 -22.41 -6.64 -19.13
CA HIS A 30 -21.00 -6.85 -19.46
C HIS A 30 -20.68 -8.36 -19.51
N PHE A 31 -21.02 -9.10 -18.46
CA PHE A 31 -20.68 -10.52 -18.38
C PHE A 31 -21.59 -11.42 -19.21
N ALA A 32 -22.87 -11.05 -19.43
CA ALA A 32 -23.76 -11.79 -20.33
C ALA A 32 -23.27 -11.83 -21.78
N ALA A 33 -22.34 -10.93 -22.18
CA ALA A 33 -21.69 -10.99 -23.48
C ALA A 33 -20.97 -12.33 -23.74
N ALA A 34 -20.48 -13.00 -22.68
CA ALA A 34 -19.84 -14.32 -22.77
C ALA A 34 -20.76 -15.39 -23.39
N ARG A 35 -22.09 -15.23 -23.22
CA ARG A 35 -23.11 -16.19 -23.67
C ARG A 35 -23.31 -16.18 -25.19
N ASN A 36 -22.83 -15.12 -25.87
CA ASN A 36 -23.11 -14.87 -27.28
C ASN A 36 -22.01 -15.42 -28.22
N GLY A 37 -21.07 -16.22 -27.71
CA GLY A 37 -20.04 -16.87 -28.53
C GLY A 37 -19.04 -15.89 -29.17
N GLY A 38 -18.51 -14.96 -28.36
CA GLY A 38 -17.47 -14.02 -28.80
C GLY A 38 -16.17 -14.71 -29.19
N THR A 39 -15.27 -13.99 -29.87
CA THR A 39 -13.93 -14.48 -30.22
C THR A 39 -13.15 -14.79 -28.95
N GLU A 40 -12.78 -16.06 -28.75
CA GLU A 40 -11.94 -16.45 -27.62
C GLU A 40 -10.55 -15.78 -27.70
N PRO A 41 -9.97 -15.38 -26.55
CA PRO A 41 -8.63 -14.83 -26.48
C PRO A 41 -7.56 -15.76 -27.07
N ALA A 42 -6.56 -15.19 -27.74
CA ALA A 42 -5.52 -15.94 -28.46
C ALA A 42 -4.67 -16.87 -27.58
N ASP A 43 -4.55 -16.53 -26.30
CA ASP A 43 -3.83 -17.29 -25.26
C ASP A 43 -4.69 -18.37 -24.59
N GLN A 44 -6.00 -18.42 -24.87
CA GLN A 44 -6.92 -19.46 -24.39
C GLN A 44 -7.37 -20.41 -25.50
N VAL A 45 -7.53 -19.92 -26.74
CA VAL A 45 -8.12 -20.67 -27.85
C VAL A 45 -7.44 -22.03 -28.13
N GLY A 46 -6.14 -22.13 -27.85
CA GLY A 46 -5.36 -23.37 -28.03
C GLY A 46 -5.45 -24.38 -26.87
N ILE A 47 -6.08 -24.03 -25.75
CA ILE A 47 -6.23 -24.90 -24.58
C ILE A 47 -7.36 -25.90 -24.83
N ALA A 48 -7.16 -27.20 -24.62
CA ALA A 48 -8.20 -28.21 -24.82
C ALA A 48 -9.38 -28.06 -23.83
N GLY A 49 -10.52 -28.68 -24.13
CA GLY A 49 -11.63 -28.81 -23.18
C GLY A 49 -11.55 -30.12 -22.37
N PRO A 50 -12.27 -30.22 -21.23
CA PRO A 50 -13.05 -29.15 -20.60
C PRO A 50 -12.16 -28.14 -19.85
N ARG A 51 -12.58 -26.87 -19.83
CA ARG A 51 -11.86 -25.75 -19.22
C ARG A 51 -12.57 -25.28 -17.96
N LEU A 52 -11.88 -25.36 -16.84
CA LEU A 52 -12.37 -24.92 -15.53
C LEU A 52 -11.57 -23.68 -15.13
N GLY A 53 -12.22 -22.53 -14.99
CA GLY A 53 -11.52 -21.25 -14.95
C GLY A 53 -11.73 -20.45 -13.67
N PHE A 54 -10.70 -19.71 -13.26
CA PHE A 54 -10.80 -18.66 -12.23
C PHE A 54 -10.21 -17.38 -12.79
N TYR A 55 -10.80 -16.25 -12.41
CA TYR A 55 -10.11 -14.97 -12.54
C TYR A 55 -10.12 -14.16 -11.24
N GLY A 56 -9.04 -13.41 -11.06
CA GLY A 56 -8.83 -12.57 -9.90
C GLY A 56 -7.36 -12.52 -9.52
N VAL A 57 -7.03 -11.71 -8.51
CA VAL A 57 -5.67 -11.70 -7.96
C VAL A 57 -5.36 -13.08 -7.38
N ILE A 58 -4.24 -13.67 -7.81
CA ILE A 58 -3.71 -14.93 -7.30
C ILE A 58 -2.82 -14.59 -6.09
N ASP A 59 -3.39 -14.68 -4.90
CA ASP A 59 -2.73 -14.36 -3.63
C ASP A 59 -3.07 -15.38 -2.53
N GLU A 60 -2.78 -15.05 -1.27
CA GLU A 60 -3.01 -15.92 -0.09
C GLU A 60 -4.45 -16.38 0.11
N ARG A 61 -5.41 -15.80 -0.63
CA ARG A 61 -6.81 -16.22 -0.62
C ARG A 61 -7.07 -17.43 -1.49
N ILE A 62 -6.20 -17.76 -2.44
CA ILE A 62 -6.39 -18.91 -3.34
C ILE A 62 -5.78 -20.16 -2.72
N ASP A 63 -6.55 -21.24 -2.69
CA ASP A 63 -6.09 -22.55 -2.23
C ASP A 63 -5.28 -23.24 -3.34
N LEU A 64 -3.97 -22.96 -3.37
CA LEU A 64 -3.06 -23.57 -4.34
C LEU A 64 -2.92 -25.09 -4.14
N VAL A 65 -3.13 -25.60 -2.93
CA VAL A 65 -3.07 -27.03 -2.63
C VAL A 65 -4.28 -27.73 -3.27
N LEU A 66 -5.46 -27.13 -3.14
CA LEU A 66 -6.67 -27.60 -3.81
C LEU A 66 -6.52 -27.60 -5.33
N ILE A 67 -5.99 -26.52 -5.91
CA ILE A 67 -5.74 -26.43 -7.36
C ILE A 67 -4.78 -27.54 -7.82
N ASP A 68 -3.68 -27.76 -7.10
CA ASP A 68 -2.74 -28.84 -7.43
C ASP A 68 -3.41 -30.23 -7.35
N ALA A 69 -4.20 -30.47 -6.30
CA ALA A 69 -4.90 -31.73 -6.09
C ALA A 69 -5.92 -32.03 -7.19
N VAL A 70 -6.74 -31.04 -7.57
CA VAL A 70 -7.72 -31.17 -8.67
C VAL A 70 -7.02 -31.49 -9.98
N ALA A 71 -5.98 -30.73 -10.32
CA ALA A 71 -5.21 -30.95 -11.55
C ALA A 71 -4.48 -32.30 -11.57
N ALA A 72 -4.02 -32.79 -10.41
CA ALA A 72 -3.43 -34.12 -10.26
C ALA A 72 -4.42 -35.24 -10.52
N ALA A 73 -5.62 -35.13 -9.94
CA ALA A 73 -6.66 -36.15 -10.01
C ALA A 73 -7.34 -36.20 -11.38
N ARG A 74 -7.41 -35.06 -12.08
CA ARG A 74 -8.05 -34.93 -13.41
C ARG A 74 -7.11 -34.33 -14.45
N PRO A 75 -6.13 -35.10 -14.96
CA PRO A 75 -5.22 -34.65 -16.01
C PRO A 75 -5.91 -34.27 -17.34
N ASP A 76 -7.15 -34.76 -17.53
CA ASP A 76 -8.01 -34.44 -18.68
C ASP A 76 -8.65 -33.05 -18.60
N TRP A 77 -8.74 -32.44 -17.41
CA TRP A 77 -9.29 -31.10 -17.20
C TRP A 77 -8.24 -30.01 -17.33
N GLN A 78 -8.58 -28.89 -17.97
CA GLN A 78 -7.70 -27.73 -18.10
C GLN A 78 -8.09 -26.64 -17.09
N LEU A 79 -7.22 -26.37 -16.12
CA LEU A 79 -7.43 -25.30 -15.13
C LEU A 79 -6.89 -23.98 -15.68
N VAL A 80 -7.77 -23.02 -15.96
CA VAL A 80 -7.42 -21.72 -16.56
C VAL A 80 -7.44 -20.62 -15.50
N MET A 81 -6.26 -20.10 -15.15
CA MET A 81 -6.08 -19.15 -14.04
C MET A 81 -5.68 -17.78 -14.58
N VAL A 82 -6.59 -16.81 -14.51
CA VAL A 82 -6.42 -15.46 -15.09
C VAL A 82 -6.27 -14.41 -13.99
N GLY A 83 -5.09 -13.81 -13.87
CA GLY A 83 -4.87 -12.66 -13.00
C GLY A 83 -3.42 -12.51 -12.52
N PRO A 84 -3.09 -11.37 -11.88
CA PRO A 84 -1.76 -11.14 -11.34
C PRO A 84 -1.48 -12.05 -10.15
N VAL A 85 -0.26 -12.57 -10.06
CA VAL A 85 0.28 -13.14 -8.82
C VAL A 85 0.70 -11.99 -7.90
N ALA A 86 0.18 -11.97 -6.68
CA ALA A 86 0.50 -10.95 -5.69
C ALA A 86 0.63 -11.57 -4.30
N LYS A 87 1.50 -11.01 -3.45
CA LYS A 87 1.70 -11.38 -2.03
C LYS A 87 2.11 -12.83 -1.74
N ILE A 88 2.17 -13.68 -2.75
CA ILE A 88 2.73 -15.03 -2.70
C ILE A 88 3.89 -15.11 -3.69
N ASP A 89 4.78 -16.08 -3.50
CA ASP A 89 5.86 -16.36 -4.45
C ASP A 89 5.30 -17.04 -5.71
N ALA A 90 5.61 -16.52 -6.90
CA ALA A 90 5.20 -17.16 -8.16
C ALA A 90 5.83 -18.56 -8.34
N ALA A 91 6.95 -18.85 -7.67
CA ALA A 91 7.52 -20.18 -7.65
C ALA A 91 6.69 -21.19 -6.85
N SER A 92 5.82 -20.75 -5.93
CA SER A 92 4.93 -21.62 -5.17
C SER A 92 3.69 -22.06 -5.96
N LEU A 93 3.49 -21.54 -7.18
CA LEU A 93 2.38 -21.96 -8.02
C LEU A 93 2.57 -23.41 -8.50
N PRO A 94 1.54 -24.26 -8.43
CA PRO A 94 1.62 -25.60 -8.97
C PRO A 94 1.83 -25.58 -10.50
N ARG A 95 2.75 -26.42 -10.97
CA ARG A 95 3.20 -26.47 -12.37
C ARG A 95 2.88 -27.82 -13.02
N ARG A 96 1.60 -28.11 -13.20
CA ARG A 96 1.14 -29.30 -13.94
C ARG A 96 0.84 -28.95 -15.40
N PRO A 97 0.95 -29.91 -16.35
CA PRO A 97 0.71 -29.65 -17.77
C PRO A 97 -0.68 -29.10 -18.10
N ASN A 98 -1.65 -29.31 -17.20
CA ASN A 98 -3.04 -28.93 -17.35
C ASN A 98 -3.44 -27.72 -16.47
N ILE A 99 -2.48 -26.97 -15.93
CA ILE A 99 -2.71 -25.69 -15.22
C ILE A 99 -2.12 -24.56 -16.05
N HIS A 100 -2.96 -23.58 -16.40
CA HIS A 100 -2.63 -22.47 -17.29
C HIS A 100 -2.69 -21.15 -16.55
N TRP A 101 -1.53 -20.61 -16.16
CA TRP A 101 -1.42 -19.29 -15.52
C TRP A 101 -1.28 -18.20 -16.58
N LEU A 102 -2.38 -17.54 -16.94
CA LEU A 102 -2.42 -16.59 -18.07
C LEU A 102 -2.00 -15.16 -17.67
N GLY A 103 -1.93 -14.85 -16.37
CA GLY A 103 -1.57 -13.52 -15.88
C GLY A 103 -2.71 -12.50 -15.98
N SER A 104 -2.41 -11.23 -15.73
CA SER A 104 -3.39 -10.14 -15.66
C SER A 104 -4.09 -9.86 -16.98
N ARG A 105 -5.42 -9.66 -16.95
CA ARG A 105 -6.21 -9.19 -18.10
C ARG A 105 -7.03 -7.96 -17.72
N ALA A 106 -7.37 -7.14 -18.71
CA ALA A 106 -8.22 -5.99 -18.46
C ALA A 106 -9.65 -6.46 -18.15
N TYR A 107 -10.36 -5.70 -17.32
CA TYR A 107 -11.75 -6.02 -16.93
C TYR A 107 -12.67 -6.21 -18.15
N GLY A 108 -12.44 -5.42 -19.21
CA GLY A 108 -13.19 -5.49 -20.46
C GLY A 108 -13.08 -6.83 -21.19
N ASP A 109 -11.96 -7.56 -20.98
CA ASP A 109 -11.66 -8.79 -21.71
C ASP A 109 -12.21 -10.04 -21.01
N LEU A 110 -12.57 -9.93 -19.72
CA LEU A 110 -12.97 -11.07 -18.90
C LEU A 110 -14.18 -11.88 -19.45
N PRO A 111 -15.22 -11.26 -20.05
CA PRO A 111 -16.29 -12.02 -20.68
C PRO A 111 -15.82 -12.94 -21.82
N ALA A 112 -14.77 -12.56 -22.56
CA ALA A 112 -14.23 -13.39 -23.63
C ALA A 112 -13.45 -14.61 -23.11
N TYR A 113 -12.83 -14.52 -21.93
CA TYR A 113 -12.27 -15.70 -21.26
C TYR A 113 -13.39 -16.64 -20.81
N LEU A 114 -14.40 -16.09 -20.14
CA LEU A 114 -15.56 -16.84 -19.65
C LEU A 114 -16.33 -17.58 -20.73
N SER A 115 -16.41 -17.05 -21.96
CA SER A 115 -17.12 -17.74 -23.06
C SER A 115 -16.50 -19.06 -23.45
N GLY A 116 -15.24 -19.29 -23.08
CA GLY A 116 -14.54 -20.55 -23.32
C GLY A 116 -14.46 -21.46 -22.09
N TRP A 117 -15.14 -21.16 -20.97
CA TRP A 117 -15.11 -21.98 -19.75
C TRP A 117 -16.37 -22.83 -19.60
N ASP A 118 -16.19 -24.07 -19.18
CA ASP A 118 -17.27 -25.01 -18.89
C ASP A 118 -17.71 -24.93 -17.41
N VAL A 119 -16.78 -24.62 -16.49
CA VAL A 119 -17.06 -24.40 -15.06
C VAL A 119 -16.20 -23.24 -14.55
N ALA A 120 -16.76 -22.39 -13.71
CA ALA A 120 -16.03 -21.34 -13.03
C ALA A 120 -15.71 -21.74 -11.59
N LEU A 121 -14.45 -21.62 -11.21
CA LEU A 121 -13.93 -22.06 -9.93
C LEU A 121 -13.88 -20.89 -8.95
N MET A 122 -14.17 -21.19 -7.69
CA MET A 122 -13.98 -20.30 -6.54
C MET A 122 -13.16 -21.04 -5.46
N PRO A 123 -11.87 -21.31 -5.74
CA PRO A 123 -11.02 -22.18 -4.94
C PRO A 123 -10.35 -21.38 -3.80
N PHE A 124 -11.14 -20.82 -2.89
CA PHE A 124 -10.60 -19.98 -1.84
C PHE A 124 -10.11 -20.81 -0.65
N ALA A 125 -8.90 -20.50 -0.18
CA ALA A 125 -8.37 -21.04 1.07
C ALA A 125 -9.26 -20.57 2.24
N ILE A 126 -9.66 -21.48 3.11
CA ILE A 126 -10.49 -21.14 4.28
C ILE A 126 -9.57 -20.66 5.41
N ASN A 127 -9.38 -19.34 5.49
CA ASN A 127 -8.48 -18.70 6.44
C ASN A 127 -8.99 -17.31 6.86
N GLU A 128 -8.23 -16.57 7.67
CA GLU A 128 -8.66 -15.24 8.15
C GLU A 128 -8.91 -14.23 7.03
N SER A 129 -8.17 -14.31 5.92
CA SER A 129 -8.29 -13.36 4.80
C SER A 129 -9.57 -13.58 3.99
N THR A 130 -10.15 -14.77 4.04
CA THR A 130 -11.39 -15.15 3.33
C THR A 130 -12.61 -15.22 4.24
N ARG A 131 -12.43 -15.08 5.56
CA ARG A 131 -13.49 -15.19 6.58
C ARG A 131 -14.70 -14.26 6.35
N PHE A 132 -14.47 -13.07 5.81
CA PHE A 132 -15.51 -12.02 5.65
C PHE A 132 -15.65 -11.52 4.22
N ILE A 133 -15.19 -12.29 3.23
CA ILE A 133 -15.25 -11.86 1.84
C ILE A 133 -16.67 -12.05 1.28
N SER A 134 -17.07 -11.11 0.42
CA SER A 134 -18.22 -11.24 -0.47
C SER A 134 -17.69 -11.15 -1.90
N PRO A 135 -17.37 -12.28 -2.55
CA PRO A 135 -16.68 -12.24 -3.83
C PRO A 135 -17.58 -11.71 -4.95
N THR A 136 -17.05 -10.81 -5.79
CA THR A 136 -17.76 -10.37 -7.02
C THR A 136 -17.89 -11.50 -8.06
N LYS A 137 -17.04 -12.52 -7.97
CA LYS A 137 -16.86 -13.53 -9.02
C LYS A 137 -18.08 -14.41 -9.20
N THR A 138 -18.74 -14.81 -8.12
CA THR A 138 -19.93 -15.67 -8.19
C THR A 138 -21.03 -15.06 -9.05
N PRO A 139 -21.49 -13.81 -8.81
CA PRO A 139 -22.50 -13.21 -9.69
C PRO A 139 -21.96 -12.89 -11.09
N GLU A 140 -20.66 -12.59 -11.26
CA GLU A 140 -20.05 -12.41 -12.59
C GLU A 140 -20.08 -13.70 -13.44
N TYR A 141 -19.74 -14.85 -12.84
CA TYR A 141 -19.76 -16.16 -13.51
C TYR A 141 -21.17 -16.62 -13.87
N LEU A 142 -22.11 -16.45 -12.94
CA LEU A 142 -23.52 -16.73 -13.20
C LEU A 142 -24.08 -15.83 -14.31
N ALA A 143 -23.75 -14.53 -14.31
CA ALA A 143 -24.12 -13.60 -15.38
C ALA A 143 -23.53 -14.01 -16.73
N ALA A 144 -22.34 -14.63 -16.74
CA ALA A 144 -21.74 -15.20 -17.94
C ALA A 144 -22.34 -16.54 -18.39
N GLY A 145 -23.19 -17.16 -17.56
CA GLY A 145 -23.81 -18.45 -17.85
C GLY A 145 -22.89 -19.64 -17.58
N CYS A 146 -21.91 -19.49 -16.68
CA CYS A 146 -21.00 -20.54 -16.28
C CYS A 146 -21.39 -21.08 -14.89
N PRO A 147 -21.56 -22.41 -14.71
CA PRO A 147 -21.81 -22.98 -13.39
C PRO A 147 -20.60 -22.76 -12.47
N VAL A 148 -20.85 -22.56 -11.17
CA VAL A 148 -19.82 -22.16 -10.20
C VAL A 148 -19.57 -23.28 -9.21
N VAL A 149 -18.30 -23.60 -8.94
CA VAL A 149 -17.90 -24.50 -7.85
C VAL A 149 -17.05 -23.72 -6.86
N SER A 150 -17.51 -23.61 -5.62
CA SER A 150 -16.87 -22.81 -4.58
C SER A 150 -16.49 -23.63 -3.36
N THR A 151 -15.36 -23.27 -2.75
CA THR A 151 -15.11 -23.62 -1.35
C THR A 151 -16.17 -22.97 -0.44
N PRO A 152 -16.34 -23.40 0.82
CA PRO A 152 -17.42 -22.97 1.71
C PRO A 152 -17.31 -21.53 2.24
N ILE A 153 -17.20 -20.54 1.35
CA ILE A 153 -17.22 -19.12 1.70
C ILE A 153 -18.60 -18.73 2.19
N VAL A 154 -18.68 -18.19 3.41
CA VAL A 154 -19.92 -17.90 4.13
C VAL A 154 -20.93 -17.11 3.29
N ASP A 155 -20.50 -16.03 2.63
CA ASP A 155 -21.39 -15.21 1.82
C ASP A 155 -21.78 -15.91 0.51
N VAL A 156 -20.95 -16.79 -0.04
CA VAL A 156 -21.30 -17.58 -1.24
C VAL A 156 -22.38 -18.61 -0.89
N VAL A 157 -22.18 -19.34 0.21
CA VAL A 157 -23.17 -20.29 0.74
C VAL A 157 -24.51 -19.59 1.00
N ARG A 158 -24.47 -18.45 1.69
CA ARG A 158 -25.66 -17.68 2.05
C ARG A 158 -26.47 -17.19 0.86
N HIS A 159 -25.80 -16.65 -0.16
CA HIS A 159 -26.48 -15.94 -1.25
C HIS A 159 -26.76 -16.82 -2.47
N TYR A 160 -25.97 -17.88 -2.66
CA TYR A 160 -25.99 -18.67 -3.88
C TYR A 160 -26.05 -20.18 -3.63
N GLY A 161 -25.95 -20.66 -2.39
CA GLY A 161 -25.90 -22.11 -2.08
C GLY A 161 -27.15 -22.90 -2.48
N ASP A 162 -28.30 -22.24 -2.65
CA ASP A 162 -29.55 -22.84 -3.11
C ASP A 162 -29.75 -22.74 -4.63
N VAL A 163 -28.81 -22.12 -5.37
CA VAL A 163 -28.86 -22.03 -6.82
C VAL A 163 -28.29 -23.32 -7.40
N GLU A 164 -29.09 -24.05 -8.19
CA GLU A 164 -28.67 -25.33 -8.82
C GLU A 164 -27.34 -25.22 -9.59
N GLY A 165 -27.05 -24.04 -10.17
CA GLY A 165 -25.80 -23.75 -10.87
C GLY A 165 -24.60 -23.41 -9.98
N VAL A 166 -24.73 -23.52 -8.66
CA VAL A 166 -23.65 -23.23 -7.70
C VAL A 166 -23.49 -24.41 -6.75
N ALA A 167 -22.33 -25.08 -6.82
CA ALA A 167 -21.98 -26.14 -5.91
C ALA A 167 -21.00 -25.65 -4.84
N ILE A 168 -21.26 -26.01 -3.58
CA ILE A 168 -20.36 -25.76 -2.45
C ILE A 168 -19.67 -27.07 -2.08
N ALA A 169 -18.34 -27.06 -2.05
CA ALA A 169 -17.55 -28.25 -1.76
C ALA A 169 -16.37 -27.94 -0.84
N ASP A 170 -16.19 -28.78 0.19
CA ASP A 170 -15.08 -28.68 1.14
C ASP A 170 -14.07 -29.81 0.90
N GLY A 171 -12.80 -29.44 0.71
CA GLY A 171 -11.72 -30.39 0.40
C GLY A 171 -11.69 -30.85 -1.07
N ALA A 172 -10.58 -31.48 -1.45
CA ALA A 172 -10.28 -31.81 -2.84
C ALA A 172 -11.27 -32.79 -3.49
N ASP A 173 -11.59 -33.90 -2.81
CA ASP A 173 -12.47 -34.94 -3.37
C ASP A 173 -13.88 -34.40 -3.66
N ALA A 174 -14.48 -33.71 -2.69
CA ALA A 174 -15.80 -33.09 -2.87
C ALA A 174 -15.77 -32.00 -3.96
N PHE A 175 -14.67 -31.24 -4.06
CA PHE A 175 -14.52 -30.20 -5.08
C PHE A 175 -14.42 -30.80 -6.49
N ILE A 176 -13.73 -31.93 -6.64
CA ILE A 176 -13.66 -32.68 -7.89
C ILE A 176 -15.05 -33.21 -8.26
N ASP A 177 -15.77 -33.83 -7.32
CA ASP A 177 -17.13 -34.35 -7.56
C ASP A 177 -18.10 -33.23 -7.96
N ALA A 178 -18.02 -32.08 -7.29
CA ALA A 178 -18.80 -30.89 -7.62
C ALA A 178 -18.46 -30.34 -9.02
N CYS A 179 -17.18 -30.30 -9.39
CA CYS A 179 -16.75 -29.93 -10.75
C CYS A 179 -17.28 -30.90 -11.81
N ALA A 180 -17.24 -32.21 -11.53
CA ALA A 180 -17.78 -33.22 -12.44
C ALA A 180 -19.31 -33.09 -12.62
N ALA A 181 -20.03 -32.80 -11.54
CA ALA A 181 -21.47 -32.52 -11.60
C ALA A 181 -21.77 -31.23 -12.37
N ALA A 182 -20.99 -30.16 -12.15
CA ALA A 182 -21.12 -28.90 -12.87
C ALA A 182 -20.87 -29.06 -14.38
N LEU A 183 -19.89 -29.87 -14.77
CA LEU A 183 -19.62 -30.21 -16.18
C LEU A 183 -20.78 -31.00 -16.84
N ALA A 184 -21.60 -31.69 -16.04
CA ALA A 184 -22.76 -32.43 -16.54
C ALA A 184 -24.02 -31.55 -16.68
N LEU A 185 -23.99 -30.31 -16.18
CA LEU A 185 -25.10 -29.37 -16.34
C LEU A 185 -25.24 -28.95 -17.82
N PRO A 186 -26.46 -28.82 -18.34
CA PRO A 186 -26.66 -28.30 -19.68
C PRO A 186 -26.23 -26.82 -19.75
N PRO A 187 -25.66 -26.33 -20.88
CA PRO A 187 -25.24 -24.93 -21.04
C PRO A 187 -26.35 -23.88 -20.83
N SER A 188 -27.60 -24.31 -20.93
CA SER A 188 -28.80 -23.56 -20.59
C SER A 188 -29.85 -24.48 -19.96
N GLY A 189 -30.73 -23.93 -19.12
CA GLY A 189 -31.75 -24.70 -18.42
C GLY A 189 -32.24 -24.00 -17.15
N SER A 190 -33.01 -24.73 -16.34
CA SER A 190 -33.62 -24.24 -15.10
C SER A 190 -32.64 -23.55 -14.16
N TRP A 191 -31.43 -24.09 -14.02
CA TRP A 191 -30.38 -23.54 -13.17
C TRP A 191 -29.95 -22.12 -13.61
N ARG A 192 -29.90 -21.88 -14.92
CA ARG A 192 -29.49 -20.60 -15.51
C ARG A 192 -30.62 -19.58 -15.43
N ASP A 193 -31.86 -20.00 -15.64
CA ASP A 193 -33.04 -19.16 -15.45
C ASP A 193 -33.16 -18.70 -13.98
N ALA A 194 -32.91 -19.61 -13.03
CA ALA A 194 -32.87 -19.30 -11.60
C ALA A 194 -31.73 -18.31 -11.26
N ALA A 195 -30.54 -18.50 -11.85
CA ALA A 195 -29.43 -17.58 -11.70
C ALA A 195 -29.74 -16.18 -12.28
N ASP A 196 -30.36 -16.11 -13.46
CA ASP A 196 -30.75 -14.84 -14.09
C ASP A 196 -31.83 -14.11 -13.28
N ALA A 197 -32.82 -14.86 -12.75
CA ALA A 197 -33.83 -14.30 -11.86
C ALA A 197 -33.22 -13.73 -10.58
N LEU A 198 -32.26 -14.42 -9.98
CA LEU A 198 -31.53 -13.93 -8.81
C LEU A 198 -30.74 -12.66 -9.15
N LEU A 199 -30.02 -12.63 -10.27
CA LEU A 199 -29.16 -11.52 -10.67
C LEU A 199 -29.90 -10.31 -11.23
N ALA A 200 -31.17 -10.44 -11.64
CA ALA A 200 -31.99 -9.34 -12.14
C ALA A 200 -32.09 -8.17 -11.13
N ASP A 201 -32.01 -8.48 -9.83
CA ASP A 201 -32.04 -7.50 -8.75
C ASP A 201 -30.65 -7.01 -8.30
N HIS A 202 -29.57 -7.56 -8.86
CA HIS A 202 -28.18 -7.25 -8.51
C HIS A 202 -27.55 -6.31 -9.56
N SER A 203 -27.47 -5.01 -9.26
CA SER A 203 -26.71 -4.08 -10.09
C SER A 203 -25.95 -3.04 -9.26
N TRP A 204 -24.81 -2.61 -9.77
CA TRP A 204 -24.03 -1.54 -9.13
C TRP A 204 -24.83 -0.24 -9.01
N ASP A 205 -25.69 0.07 -9.99
CA ASP A 205 -26.57 1.24 -9.95
C ASP A 205 -27.59 1.17 -8.81
N ARG A 206 -28.20 -0.01 -8.58
CA ARG A 206 -29.16 -0.22 -7.48
C ARG A 206 -28.45 -0.20 -6.13
N THR A 207 -27.30 -0.84 -6.02
CA THR A 207 -26.45 -0.79 -4.82
C THR A 207 -26.08 0.66 -4.51
N TYR A 208 -25.63 1.43 -5.49
CA TYR A 208 -25.32 2.85 -5.34
C TYR A 208 -26.54 3.68 -4.94
N ALA A 209 -27.69 3.47 -5.59
CA ALA A 209 -28.93 4.18 -5.27
C ALA A 209 -29.39 3.91 -3.83
N ALA A 210 -29.32 2.65 -3.38
CA ALA A 210 -29.67 2.26 -2.02
C ALA A 210 -28.68 2.80 -0.99
N MET A 211 -27.36 2.73 -1.26
CA MET A 211 -26.34 3.36 -0.42
C MET A 211 -26.56 4.88 -0.33
N LYS A 212 -26.90 5.54 -1.44
CA LYS A 212 -27.21 6.97 -1.48
C LYS A 212 -28.47 7.30 -0.67
N ALA A 213 -29.50 6.45 -0.75
CA ALA A 213 -30.71 6.60 0.06
C ALA A 213 -30.39 6.49 1.55
N GLU A 214 -29.55 5.52 1.96
CA GLU A 214 -29.10 5.38 3.35
C GLU A 214 -28.23 6.56 3.82
N ILE A 215 -27.42 7.14 2.93
CA ILE A 215 -26.69 8.39 3.24
C ILE A 215 -27.65 9.57 3.42
N ALA A 216 -28.70 9.65 2.61
CA ALA A 216 -29.67 10.75 2.65
C ALA A 216 -30.65 10.63 3.83
N SER A 217 -30.99 9.40 4.24
CA SER A 217 -31.84 9.12 5.40
C SER A 217 -31.07 9.22 6.72
N ALA A 218 -29.73 9.19 6.67
CA ALA A 218 -28.91 9.39 7.84
C ALA A 218 -29.23 10.76 8.47
N PRO A 219 -29.55 10.81 9.78
CA PRO A 219 -29.94 12.05 10.42
C PRO A 219 -28.84 13.11 10.24
N THR A 220 -29.20 14.23 9.62
CA THR A 220 -28.34 15.42 9.63
C THR A 220 -28.24 15.89 11.08
N ARG A 221 -27.00 16.07 11.56
CA ARG A 221 -26.76 16.65 12.89
C ARG A 221 -27.32 18.07 12.89
N SER A 222 -28.57 18.22 13.30
CA SER A 222 -29.16 19.50 13.67
C SER A 222 -28.39 20.02 14.87
N THR A 223 -27.89 21.26 14.75
CA THR A 223 -27.45 22.08 15.87
C THR A 223 -28.51 22.04 16.98
N ALA A 224 -28.08 21.81 18.21
CA ALA A 224 -28.93 21.55 19.38
C ALA A 224 -30.11 22.54 19.53
N PRO A 225 -31.17 22.11 20.25
CA PRO A 225 -31.34 22.72 21.56
C PRO A 225 -31.65 21.72 22.68
N THR A 226 -31.21 22.13 23.88
CA THR A 226 -31.51 21.61 25.21
C THR A 226 -33.00 21.50 25.49
N LEU A 227 -33.46 20.43 26.14
CA LEU A 227 -34.64 20.48 27.02
C LEU A 227 -34.60 19.38 28.08
N VAL A 228 -34.78 19.83 29.32
CA VAL A 228 -34.99 19.08 30.56
C VAL A 228 -36.44 18.57 30.60
N VAL A 229 -36.70 17.40 31.20
CA VAL A 229 -37.67 17.14 32.31
C VAL A 229 -37.98 15.64 32.50
N ALA A 230 -37.76 15.21 33.74
CA ALA A 230 -38.40 14.19 34.61
C ALA A 230 -38.47 12.68 34.25
N ASN A 231 -37.82 11.90 35.13
CA ASN A 231 -38.24 10.67 35.85
C ASN A 231 -39.57 10.02 35.42
N ASP A 232 -39.70 8.71 35.31
CA ASP A 232 -39.22 7.63 36.19
C ASP A 232 -38.81 6.41 35.36
N HIS A 233 -37.78 5.67 35.79
CA HIS A 233 -37.72 4.20 35.77
C HIS A 233 -36.42 3.78 36.46
N VAL A 234 -36.54 2.84 37.39
CA VAL A 234 -35.47 2.34 38.25
C VAL A 234 -34.46 1.54 37.41
N GLU A 235 -33.23 2.04 37.30
CA GLU A 235 -32.10 1.22 36.83
C GLU A 235 -31.53 0.35 37.96
N PRO A 236 -31.16 -0.91 37.70
CA PRO A 236 -30.42 -1.71 38.68
C PRO A 236 -29.01 -1.11 38.88
N PRO A 237 -28.40 -1.27 40.07
CA PRO A 237 -27.18 -0.57 40.41
C PRO A 237 -26.01 -1.04 39.52
N PHE A 238 -25.59 -0.20 38.59
CA PHE A 238 -24.34 -0.39 37.88
C PHE A 238 -23.20 0.00 38.82
N VAL A 239 -22.45 -1.01 39.27
CA VAL A 239 -21.20 -0.80 40.01
C VAL A 239 -20.20 -0.20 39.03
N ARG A 240 -19.97 1.12 39.11
CA ARG A 240 -18.83 1.76 38.43
C ARG A 240 -17.54 1.25 39.06
N PRO A 241 -16.62 0.61 38.31
CA PRO A 241 -15.26 0.48 38.78
C PRO A 241 -14.72 1.90 38.94
N THR A 242 -14.14 2.20 40.10
CA THR A 242 -13.41 3.45 40.36
C THR A 242 -12.11 3.47 39.57
N GLY A 243 -12.21 3.52 38.24
CA GLY A 243 -11.09 3.74 37.34
C GLY A 243 -10.91 5.24 37.15
N ARG A 244 -9.71 5.76 37.43
CA ARG A 244 -9.32 7.14 37.15
C ARG A 244 -9.53 7.41 35.65
N GLN A 245 -10.22 8.50 35.31
CA GLN A 245 -10.38 8.93 33.92
C GLN A 245 -8.99 9.21 33.31
N PRO A 246 -8.70 8.74 32.08
CA PRO A 246 -7.38 8.89 31.50
C PRO A 246 -7.05 10.36 31.25
N ASP A 247 -5.77 10.70 31.41
CA ASP A 247 -5.29 12.08 31.30
C ASP A 247 -5.52 12.61 29.86
N TYR A 248 -5.37 11.75 28.86
CA TYR A 248 -5.65 12.02 27.45
C TYR A 248 -6.56 10.95 26.82
N ASP A 249 -7.25 11.30 25.73
CA ASP A 249 -8.06 10.33 25.00
C ASP A 249 -7.18 9.50 24.05
N VAL A 250 -6.15 10.13 23.46
CA VAL A 250 -5.17 9.49 22.57
C VAL A 250 -3.76 9.94 22.94
N LEU A 251 -2.86 8.97 23.11
CA LEU A 251 -1.41 9.18 23.11
C LEU A 251 -0.85 8.89 21.72
N VAL A 252 -0.05 9.78 21.16
CA VAL A 252 0.65 9.60 19.89
C VAL A 252 2.15 9.63 20.14
N VAL A 253 2.83 8.50 19.89
CA VAL A 253 4.27 8.37 20.04
C VAL A 253 4.95 8.59 18.69
N GLY A 254 5.66 9.72 18.59
CA GLY A 254 6.39 10.21 17.43
C GLY A 254 5.64 11.33 16.70
N ALA A 255 6.31 12.47 16.51
CA ALA A 255 5.78 13.69 15.91
C ALA A 255 6.11 13.84 14.41
N GLY A 256 6.41 12.72 13.71
CA GLY A 256 6.50 12.69 12.25
C GLY A 256 5.12 12.68 11.56
N PHE A 257 5.10 12.55 10.23
CA PHE A 257 3.85 12.55 9.45
C PHE A 257 2.77 11.60 9.97
N ALA A 258 3.12 10.36 10.32
CA ALA A 258 2.14 9.39 10.80
C ALA A 258 1.42 9.89 12.06
N GLY A 259 2.18 10.37 13.05
CA GLY A 259 1.64 10.87 14.30
C GLY A 259 0.92 12.20 14.13
N ALA A 260 1.51 13.15 13.42
CA ALA A 260 0.92 14.48 13.25
C ALA A 260 -0.41 14.46 12.48
N VAL A 261 -0.50 13.63 11.43
CA VAL A 261 -1.77 13.43 10.70
C VAL A 261 -2.82 12.85 11.64
N LEU A 262 -2.49 11.78 12.39
CA LEU A 262 -3.46 11.15 13.29
C LEU A 262 -3.89 12.08 14.42
N ALA A 263 -2.95 12.80 15.05
CA ALA A 263 -3.23 13.78 16.09
C ALA A 263 -4.19 14.87 15.57
N GLU A 264 -3.88 15.45 14.41
CA GLU A 264 -4.70 16.50 13.80
C GLU A 264 -6.10 15.99 13.43
N ARG A 265 -6.21 14.76 12.92
CA ARG A 265 -7.51 14.15 12.61
C ARG A 265 -8.33 13.84 13.86
N PHE A 266 -7.73 13.26 14.90
CA PHE A 266 -8.44 12.95 16.15
C PHE A 266 -8.89 14.22 16.88
N ALA A 267 -8.01 15.22 16.98
CA ALA A 267 -8.33 16.46 17.66
C ALA A 267 -9.42 17.26 16.90
N ARG A 268 -9.27 17.43 15.58
CA ARG A 268 -10.17 18.29 14.80
C ARG A 268 -11.51 17.64 14.47
N ASP A 269 -11.53 16.36 14.12
CA ASP A 269 -12.76 15.71 13.65
C ASP A 269 -13.53 15.04 14.79
N LEU A 270 -12.86 14.61 15.87
CA LEU A 270 -13.48 13.92 17.01
C LEU A 270 -13.47 14.74 18.31
N GLY A 271 -12.78 15.88 18.35
CA GLY A 271 -12.67 16.70 19.56
C GLY A 271 -11.86 16.04 20.67
N GLN A 272 -11.07 15.00 20.37
CA GLN A 272 -10.29 14.26 21.36
C GLN A 272 -9.11 15.06 21.87
N ARG A 273 -8.80 14.91 23.17
CA ARG A 273 -7.59 15.39 23.81
C ARG A 273 -6.44 14.46 23.42
N VAL A 274 -5.49 14.98 22.66
CA VAL A 274 -4.35 14.24 22.14
C VAL A 274 -3.08 14.74 22.80
N LEU A 275 -2.29 13.83 23.36
CA LEU A 275 -0.90 14.10 23.69
C LEU A 275 -0.04 13.50 22.56
N ILE A 276 0.76 14.33 21.91
CA ILE A 276 1.80 13.86 21.00
C ILE A 276 3.15 14.04 21.68
N ILE A 277 3.94 12.97 21.71
CA ILE A 277 5.28 12.97 22.26
C ILE A 277 6.32 12.64 21.19
N ASP A 278 7.53 13.16 21.32
CA ASP A 278 8.67 12.73 20.54
C ASP A 278 9.93 12.71 21.41
N ARG A 279 10.79 11.69 21.22
CA ARG A 279 12.08 11.61 21.92
C ARG A 279 13.07 12.66 21.42
N ARG A 280 12.87 13.14 20.19
CA ARG A 280 13.63 14.27 19.63
C ARG A 280 13.15 15.58 20.24
N ASP A 281 14.02 16.57 20.23
CA ASP A 281 13.77 17.93 20.72
C ASP A 281 12.92 18.80 19.77
N HIS A 282 12.30 18.19 18.75
CA HIS A 282 11.51 18.88 17.74
C HIS A 282 10.42 17.98 17.14
N ILE A 283 9.45 18.60 16.46
CA ILE A 283 8.41 17.92 15.68
C ILE A 283 8.87 17.60 14.24
N GLY A 284 8.04 16.92 13.45
CA GLY A 284 8.28 16.67 12.03
C GLY A 284 9.09 15.40 11.72
N GLY A 285 9.64 14.73 12.75
CA GLY A 285 10.44 13.52 12.57
C GLY A 285 11.62 13.73 11.62
N ASN A 286 11.79 12.86 10.62
CA ASN A 286 12.89 13.01 9.65
C ASN A 286 12.68 14.19 8.69
N ALA A 287 11.44 14.64 8.47
CA ALA A 287 11.15 15.76 7.57
C ALA A 287 11.45 17.13 8.21
N TYR A 288 11.89 17.17 9.46
CA TYR A 288 12.23 18.39 10.17
C TYR A 288 13.29 19.21 9.42
N ASP A 289 12.96 20.48 9.21
CA ASP A 289 13.86 21.50 8.69
C ASP A 289 14.00 22.67 9.66
N HIS A 290 15.11 23.39 9.54
CA HIS A 290 15.43 24.55 10.36
C HIS A 290 16.35 25.48 9.59
N HIS A 291 16.40 26.74 10.01
CA HIS A 291 17.44 27.63 9.55
C HIS A 291 18.74 27.30 10.29
N ASP A 292 19.82 27.10 9.53
CA ASP A 292 21.15 26.93 10.12
C ASP A 292 21.72 28.25 10.66
N ALA A 293 22.94 28.22 11.20
CA ALA A 293 23.60 29.41 11.74
C ALA A 293 23.85 30.52 10.70
N ALA A 294 23.84 30.20 9.40
CA ALA A 294 23.97 31.15 8.32
C ALA A 294 22.61 31.67 7.80
N GLY A 295 21.50 31.19 8.36
CA GLY A 295 20.15 31.56 7.93
C GLY A 295 19.67 30.82 6.69
N VAL A 296 20.31 29.72 6.29
CA VAL A 296 19.84 28.86 5.18
C VAL A 296 18.88 27.81 5.72
N LEU A 297 17.70 27.65 5.10
CA LEU A 297 16.74 26.60 5.46
C LEU A 297 17.26 25.25 4.98
N VAL A 298 17.56 24.36 5.92
CA VAL A 298 18.16 23.04 5.69
C VAL A 298 17.35 21.93 6.37
N HIS A 299 17.36 20.74 5.78
CA HIS A 299 16.72 19.58 6.40
C HIS A 299 17.77 18.81 7.22
N ARG A 300 17.50 18.64 8.52
CA ARG A 300 18.48 18.06 9.45
C ARG A 300 18.86 16.62 9.10
N TYR A 301 17.91 15.86 8.54
CA TYR A 301 18.02 14.43 8.28
C TYR A 301 17.99 14.07 6.79
N GLY A 302 18.67 14.88 5.97
CA GLY A 302 18.77 14.67 4.53
C GLY A 302 17.61 15.26 3.72
N PRO A 303 17.71 15.26 2.38
CA PRO A 303 16.75 15.89 1.49
C PRO A 303 15.39 15.16 1.55
N HIS A 304 14.34 15.95 1.74
CA HIS A 304 12.95 15.49 1.75
C HIS A 304 12.24 16.26 0.65
N ILE A 305 11.83 15.58 -0.41
CA ILE A 305 11.12 16.18 -1.53
C ILE A 305 9.72 15.61 -1.54
N PHE A 306 8.71 16.47 -1.47
CA PHE A 306 7.33 16.01 -1.51
C PHE A 306 6.88 15.79 -2.96
N HIS A 307 6.35 14.60 -3.22
CA HIS A 307 5.77 14.19 -4.49
C HIS A 307 4.62 13.21 -4.23
N THR A 308 3.56 13.26 -5.01
CA THR A 308 2.48 12.27 -4.94
C THR A 308 1.61 12.24 -6.19
N ASN A 309 1.07 11.07 -6.51
CA ASN A 309 -0.04 10.91 -7.47
C ASN A 309 -1.42 11.07 -6.82
N SER A 310 -1.51 11.13 -5.49
CA SER A 310 -2.79 11.23 -4.78
C SER A 310 -3.26 12.68 -4.65
N ASP A 311 -4.34 13.01 -5.36
CA ASP A 311 -5.04 14.29 -5.20
C ASP A 311 -5.52 14.48 -3.75
N GLU A 312 -5.91 13.40 -3.07
CA GLU A 312 -6.40 13.44 -1.69
C GLU A 312 -5.29 13.87 -0.72
N VAL A 313 -4.10 13.26 -0.83
CA VAL A 313 -2.96 13.57 0.05
C VAL A 313 -2.48 15.00 -0.19
N PHE A 314 -2.37 15.42 -1.46
CA PHE A 314 -1.96 16.78 -1.80
C PHE A 314 -2.97 17.81 -1.27
N ALA A 315 -4.28 17.59 -1.49
CA ALA A 315 -5.33 18.46 -0.99
C ALA A 315 -5.35 18.52 0.55
N TYR A 316 -5.12 17.40 1.22
CA TYR A 316 -5.05 17.35 2.68
C TYR A 316 -3.90 18.22 3.22
N LEU A 317 -2.68 18.05 2.71
CA LEU A 317 -1.52 18.81 3.17
C LEU A 317 -1.59 20.29 2.78
N SER A 318 -2.26 20.62 1.66
CA SER A 318 -2.50 22.01 1.23
C SER A 318 -3.31 22.83 2.23
N ARG A 319 -3.96 22.20 3.21
CA ARG A 319 -4.65 22.89 4.31
C ARG A 319 -3.68 23.53 5.31
N PHE A 320 -2.43 23.08 5.34
CA PHE A 320 -1.43 23.45 6.35
C PHE A 320 -0.20 24.12 5.76
N THR A 321 -0.08 24.16 4.43
CA THR A 321 1.00 24.87 3.76
C THR A 321 0.57 25.37 2.39
N GLN A 322 1.18 26.47 1.96
CA GLN A 322 1.27 26.82 0.55
C GLN A 322 2.41 26.04 -0.12
N TRP A 323 2.38 25.96 -1.45
CA TRP A 323 3.31 25.14 -2.21
C TRP A 323 4.18 25.98 -3.13
N ARG A 324 5.48 25.67 -3.15
CA ARG A 324 6.40 26.05 -4.21
C ARG A 324 6.46 24.91 -5.22
N PRO A 325 6.04 25.10 -6.49
CA PRO A 325 6.25 24.10 -7.53
C PRO A 325 7.74 23.77 -7.67
N TYR A 326 8.09 22.48 -7.61
CA TYR A 326 9.48 22.04 -7.69
C TYR A 326 9.55 20.61 -8.22
N GLU A 327 10.15 20.43 -9.39
CA GLU A 327 10.46 19.13 -9.96
C GLU A 327 11.91 18.78 -9.66
N HIS A 328 12.12 17.73 -8.87
CA HIS A 328 13.45 17.33 -8.45
C HIS A 328 14.26 16.74 -9.60
N ARG A 329 15.55 17.06 -9.65
CA ARG A 329 16.50 16.53 -10.64
C ARG A 329 17.77 16.12 -9.91
N VAL A 330 18.34 14.99 -10.31
CA VAL A 330 19.54 14.41 -9.71
C VAL A 330 20.57 14.19 -10.80
N LEU A 331 21.85 14.45 -10.47
CA LEU A 331 22.98 14.05 -11.30
C LEU A 331 23.76 12.95 -10.59
N ALA A 332 24.31 11.99 -11.33
CA ALA A 332 25.30 11.05 -10.87
C ALA A 332 26.68 11.49 -11.36
N HIS A 333 27.66 11.55 -10.45
CA HIS A 333 29.06 11.77 -10.77
C HIS A 333 29.73 10.45 -11.14
N VAL A 334 29.93 10.24 -12.44
CA VAL A 334 30.44 8.99 -13.03
C VAL A 334 31.51 9.33 -14.05
N ALA A 335 32.68 8.69 -13.98
CA ALA A 335 33.80 8.89 -14.91
C ALA A 335 34.18 10.38 -15.12
N GLY A 336 34.14 11.19 -14.05
CA GLY A 336 34.43 12.63 -14.10
C GLY A 336 33.34 13.49 -14.75
N ARG A 337 32.18 12.91 -15.09
CA ARG A 337 31.02 13.57 -15.70
C ARG A 337 29.87 13.62 -14.71
N HIS A 338 29.03 14.64 -14.83
CA HIS A 338 27.74 14.71 -14.14
C HIS A 338 26.63 14.36 -15.13
N LEU A 339 26.01 13.19 -14.95
CA LEU A 339 25.01 12.66 -15.86
C LEU A 339 23.64 12.56 -15.18
N PRO A 340 22.51 12.74 -15.89
CA PRO A 340 21.18 12.64 -15.28
C PRO A 340 20.92 11.28 -14.59
N MET A 341 20.16 11.34 -13.50
CA MET A 341 19.60 10.19 -12.83
C MET A 341 18.11 10.47 -12.60
N PRO A 342 17.15 9.62 -13.03
CA PRO A 342 17.33 8.29 -13.62
C PRO A 342 18.08 8.25 -14.96
N ILE A 343 18.68 7.10 -15.28
CA ILE A 343 19.34 6.88 -16.58
C ILE A 343 18.31 7.15 -17.68
N ASN A 344 18.64 8.07 -18.57
CA ASN A 344 17.80 8.49 -19.70
C ASN A 344 18.64 8.68 -20.98
N ARG A 345 18.05 9.10 -22.09
CA ARG A 345 18.79 9.27 -23.36
C ARG A 345 19.97 10.25 -23.25
N THR A 346 19.81 11.33 -22.50
CA THR A 346 20.91 12.29 -22.20
C THR A 346 22.05 11.62 -21.43
N THR A 347 21.72 10.71 -20.52
CA THR A 347 22.71 9.92 -19.77
C THR A 347 23.49 9.00 -20.69
N LEU A 348 22.80 8.29 -21.59
CA LEU A 348 23.42 7.36 -22.54
C LEU A 348 24.34 8.10 -23.53
N ASN A 349 23.85 9.17 -24.14
CA ASN A 349 24.65 10.01 -25.03
C ASN A 349 25.86 10.60 -24.29
N GLY A 350 25.66 11.08 -23.07
CA GLY A 350 26.71 11.69 -22.27
C GLY A 350 27.72 10.70 -21.69
N LEU A 351 27.37 9.43 -21.46
CA LEU A 351 28.31 8.42 -20.95
C LEU A 351 29.17 7.83 -22.08
N TYR A 352 28.54 7.52 -23.21
CA TYR A 352 29.16 6.78 -24.32
C TYR A 352 29.56 7.66 -25.50
N ASP A 353 29.42 8.99 -25.38
CA ASP A 353 29.67 9.95 -26.46
C ASP A 353 28.88 9.60 -27.75
N LEU A 354 27.60 9.24 -27.56
CA LEU A 354 26.68 8.86 -28.63
C LEU A 354 25.78 10.02 -29.06
N ASP A 355 25.08 9.81 -30.17
CA ASP A 355 24.09 10.74 -30.72
C ASP A 355 22.75 10.01 -31.00
N LEU A 356 22.20 9.37 -29.97
CA LEU A 356 20.88 8.72 -30.04
C LEU A 356 19.82 9.80 -30.20
N GLN A 357 19.14 9.82 -31.36
CA GLN A 357 18.23 10.89 -31.77
C GLN A 357 16.86 10.83 -31.07
N ASP A 358 16.34 9.63 -30.84
CA ASP A 358 14.97 9.41 -30.39
C ASP A 358 14.87 8.30 -29.33
N GLU A 359 13.65 8.06 -28.85
CA GLU A 359 13.40 7.03 -27.83
C GLU A 359 13.59 5.62 -28.37
N ALA A 360 13.35 5.39 -29.67
CA ALA A 360 13.52 4.08 -30.29
C ALA A 360 15.00 3.69 -30.34
N ALA A 361 15.88 4.62 -30.69
CA ALA A 361 17.33 4.43 -30.66
C ALA A 361 17.84 4.14 -29.25
N ALA A 362 17.35 4.87 -28.24
CA ALA A 362 17.68 4.62 -26.84
C ALA A 362 17.16 3.25 -26.35
N ALA A 363 15.93 2.88 -26.72
CA ALA A 363 15.36 1.58 -26.38
C ALA A 363 16.18 0.43 -27.00
N ALA A 364 16.54 0.53 -28.28
CA ALA A 364 17.37 -0.46 -28.96
C ALA A 364 18.76 -0.58 -28.31
N PHE A 365 19.35 0.55 -27.91
CA PHE A 365 20.65 0.57 -27.23
C PHE A 365 20.63 -0.15 -25.88
N LEU A 366 19.57 0.04 -25.09
CA LEU A 366 19.37 -0.63 -23.81
C LEU A 366 19.04 -2.11 -24.00
N ALA A 367 18.12 -2.44 -24.93
CA ALA A 367 17.71 -3.81 -25.21
C ALA A 367 18.87 -4.69 -25.70
N ALA A 368 19.83 -4.12 -26.44
CA ALA A 368 21.03 -4.84 -26.86
C ALA A 368 22.01 -5.18 -25.71
N ARG A 369 21.84 -4.57 -24.53
CA ARG A 369 22.64 -4.80 -23.31
C ARG A 369 21.88 -5.54 -22.23
N ALA A 370 20.56 -5.44 -22.22
CA ALA A 370 19.69 -6.12 -21.28
C ALA A 370 19.95 -7.64 -21.30
N GLU A 371 20.04 -8.23 -20.12
CA GLU A 371 20.25 -9.68 -19.98
C GLU A 371 18.94 -10.37 -19.60
N THR A 372 18.68 -11.55 -20.18
CA THR A 372 17.52 -12.34 -19.76
C THR A 372 17.81 -12.98 -18.40
N ARG A 373 17.07 -12.55 -17.37
CA ARG A 373 17.19 -13.06 -15.99
C ARG A 373 15.82 -13.28 -15.35
N GLU A 374 15.76 -14.22 -14.42
CA GLU A 374 14.62 -14.34 -13.49
C GLU A 374 14.74 -13.25 -12.42
N ILE A 375 13.73 -12.38 -12.29
CA ILE A 375 13.81 -11.21 -11.40
C ILE A 375 13.48 -11.61 -9.96
N ARG A 376 14.50 -11.75 -9.13
CA ARG A 376 14.36 -12.01 -7.68
C ARG A 376 14.91 -10.87 -6.84
N THR A 377 16.02 -10.30 -7.26
CA THR A 377 16.82 -9.36 -6.45
C THR A 377 16.85 -7.96 -7.05
N SER A 378 17.41 -7.01 -6.31
CA SER A 378 17.68 -5.67 -6.81
C SER A 378 18.72 -5.61 -7.94
N GLU A 379 19.66 -6.56 -7.99
CA GLU A 379 20.56 -6.73 -9.13
C GLU A 379 19.77 -7.10 -10.38
N ASP A 380 18.93 -8.14 -10.29
CA ASP A 380 18.23 -8.69 -11.45
C ASP A 380 17.33 -7.67 -12.13
N VAL A 381 16.65 -6.81 -11.37
CA VAL A 381 15.81 -5.72 -11.93
C VAL A 381 16.62 -4.82 -12.85
N VAL A 382 17.82 -4.42 -12.41
CA VAL A 382 18.64 -3.46 -13.15
C VAL A 382 19.32 -4.15 -14.32
N VAL A 383 19.98 -5.28 -14.08
CA VAL A 383 20.72 -6.01 -15.13
C VAL A 383 19.77 -6.47 -16.24
N ALA A 384 18.54 -6.91 -15.91
CA ALA A 384 17.54 -7.28 -16.91
C ALA A 384 17.02 -6.10 -17.74
N ALA A 385 17.16 -4.86 -17.26
CA ALA A 385 16.71 -3.67 -17.96
C ALA A 385 17.83 -2.99 -18.78
N ILE A 386 19.05 -2.96 -18.25
CA ILE A 386 20.13 -2.11 -18.80
C ILE A 386 21.49 -2.81 -18.95
N GLY A 387 21.60 -4.08 -18.58
CA GLY A 387 22.82 -4.88 -18.66
C GLY A 387 23.83 -4.62 -17.54
N GLN A 388 24.82 -5.51 -17.44
CA GLN A 388 25.85 -5.49 -16.39
C GLN A 388 26.63 -4.17 -16.32
N GLU A 389 27.08 -3.62 -17.46
CA GLU A 389 27.96 -2.44 -17.48
C GLU A 389 27.31 -1.20 -16.82
N LEU A 390 26.07 -0.88 -17.20
CA LEU A 390 25.34 0.26 -16.63
C LEU A 390 24.93 0.00 -15.18
N TYR A 391 24.59 -1.24 -14.84
CA TYR A 391 24.35 -1.64 -13.45
C TYR A 391 25.58 -1.39 -12.57
N GLU A 392 26.76 -1.84 -13.00
CA GLU A 392 27.99 -1.65 -12.23
C GLU A 392 28.36 -0.17 -12.09
N THR A 393 28.12 0.60 -13.15
CA THR A 393 28.45 2.02 -13.23
C THR A 393 27.58 2.89 -12.31
N PHE A 394 26.27 2.64 -12.26
CA PHE A 394 25.33 3.54 -11.58
C PHE A 394 24.71 2.97 -10.29
N PHE A 395 24.60 1.64 -10.17
CA PHE A 395 23.80 1.01 -9.11
C PHE A 395 24.63 0.21 -8.12
N ARG A 396 25.57 -0.64 -8.57
CA ARG A 396 26.28 -1.58 -7.69
C ARG A 396 26.98 -0.87 -6.54
N GLY A 397 27.89 0.04 -6.86
CA GLY A 397 28.67 0.75 -5.84
C GLY A 397 27.81 1.64 -4.94
N TYR A 398 26.83 2.36 -5.53
CA TYR A 398 25.90 3.20 -4.77
C TYR A 398 25.11 2.37 -3.75
N THR A 399 24.58 1.23 -4.19
CA THR A 399 23.74 0.36 -3.36
C THR A 399 24.57 -0.30 -2.25
N ARG A 400 25.77 -0.78 -2.56
CA ARG A 400 26.69 -1.33 -1.55
C ARG A 400 27.03 -0.32 -0.46
N LYS A 401 27.32 0.92 -0.84
CA LYS A 401 27.53 1.99 0.16
C LYS A 401 26.26 2.27 0.97
N GLN A 402 25.14 2.50 0.29
CA GLN A 402 23.88 2.85 0.90
C GLN A 402 23.41 1.79 1.89
N TRP A 403 23.47 0.51 1.53
CA TRP A 403 22.85 -0.58 2.30
C TRP A 403 23.86 -1.41 3.09
N GLY A 404 25.15 -1.36 2.75
CA GLY A 404 26.14 -2.30 3.30
C GLY A 404 25.94 -3.73 2.80
N LEU A 405 25.12 -3.92 1.76
CA LEU A 405 24.77 -5.20 1.16
C LEU A 405 24.90 -5.10 -0.35
N ASP A 406 25.25 -6.23 -0.98
CA ASP A 406 25.23 -6.33 -2.43
C ASP A 406 23.78 -6.29 -2.95
N PRO A 407 23.50 -5.69 -4.13
CA PRO A 407 22.15 -5.68 -4.70
C PRO A 407 21.55 -7.08 -4.91
N SER A 408 22.36 -8.13 -5.06
CA SER A 408 21.91 -9.53 -5.11
C SER A 408 21.34 -10.04 -3.77
N ALA A 409 21.61 -9.37 -2.65
CA ALA A 409 21.10 -9.71 -1.31
C ALA A 409 19.91 -8.84 -0.88
N LEU A 410 19.41 -7.96 -1.77
CA LEU A 410 18.31 -7.04 -1.50
C LEU A 410 17.09 -7.41 -2.34
N ASP A 411 15.90 -7.25 -1.77
CA ASP A 411 14.64 -7.42 -2.49
C ASP A 411 14.57 -6.47 -3.70
N LYS A 412 13.95 -6.92 -4.79
CA LYS A 412 13.78 -6.18 -6.04
C LYS A 412 13.16 -4.78 -5.89
N SER A 413 12.38 -4.54 -4.83
CA SER A 413 11.72 -3.27 -4.58
C SER A 413 12.68 -2.11 -4.23
N VAL A 414 13.95 -2.39 -3.88
CA VAL A 414 14.92 -1.34 -3.54
C VAL A 414 15.36 -0.56 -4.78
N THR A 415 15.85 -1.23 -5.83
CA THR A 415 16.32 -0.57 -7.07
C THR A 415 15.20 -0.25 -8.05
N ALA A 416 14.06 -0.97 -8.01
CA ALA A 416 12.89 -0.71 -8.87
C ALA A 416 12.30 0.72 -8.71
N ARG A 417 12.71 1.46 -7.67
CA ARG A 417 12.29 2.84 -7.40
C ARG A 417 12.90 3.86 -8.38
N VAL A 418 13.97 3.51 -9.09
CA VAL A 418 14.67 4.40 -10.03
C VAL A 418 14.69 3.76 -11.42
N PRO A 419 13.56 3.81 -12.16
CA PRO A 419 13.46 3.16 -13.45
C PRO A 419 14.23 3.92 -14.54
N THR A 420 14.87 3.17 -15.44
CA THR A 420 15.50 3.71 -16.65
C THR A 420 14.47 4.24 -17.64
N ARG A 421 14.85 5.25 -18.42
CA ARG A 421 14.00 5.91 -19.42
C ARG A 421 14.69 5.95 -20.77
N THR A 422 13.88 6.02 -21.82
CA THR A 422 14.32 6.20 -23.22
C THR A 422 14.16 7.63 -23.71
N SER A 423 13.39 8.45 -22.99
CA SER A 423 13.21 9.88 -23.25
C SER A 423 14.38 10.71 -22.71
N THR A 424 14.31 12.03 -22.85
CA THR A 424 15.25 13.00 -22.24
C THR A 424 14.74 13.58 -20.93
N ASP A 425 13.61 13.07 -20.40
CA ASP A 425 13.05 13.55 -19.13
C ASP A 425 14.01 13.19 -17.97
N ASP A 426 14.52 14.22 -17.31
CA ASP A 426 15.53 14.14 -16.24
C ASP A 426 14.93 14.35 -14.83
N ARG A 427 13.61 14.49 -14.72
CA ARG A 427 12.94 14.63 -13.42
C ARG A 427 13.09 13.35 -12.63
N TYR A 428 13.46 13.43 -11.35
CA TYR A 428 13.64 12.23 -10.53
C TYR A 428 12.32 11.51 -10.27
N PHE A 429 11.24 12.27 -10.09
CA PHE A 429 9.88 11.76 -9.91
C PHE A 429 9.00 12.13 -11.11
N LEU A 430 8.04 11.26 -11.42
CA LEU A 430 7.03 11.48 -12.47
C LEU A 430 5.61 11.67 -11.91
N ASP A 431 5.50 11.78 -10.59
CA ASP A 431 4.25 12.02 -9.90
C ASP A 431 3.56 13.30 -10.40
N LYS A 432 2.22 13.27 -10.42
CA LYS A 432 1.37 14.39 -10.82
C LYS A 432 1.64 15.67 -10.01
N HIS A 433 1.79 15.54 -8.69
CA HIS A 433 2.05 16.68 -7.80
C HIS A 433 3.48 16.63 -7.31
N GLN A 434 4.28 17.64 -7.65
CA GLN A 434 5.66 17.81 -7.19
C GLN A 434 5.86 19.25 -6.71
N ALA A 435 6.01 19.41 -5.40
CA ALA A 435 6.12 20.72 -4.78
C ALA A 435 6.77 20.62 -3.40
N MET A 436 7.34 21.75 -2.96
CA MET A 436 7.91 21.90 -1.62
C MET A 436 7.00 22.80 -0.77
N PRO A 437 6.85 22.56 0.54
CA PRO A 437 6.19 23.51 1.42
C PRO A 437 6.88 24.88 1.33
N LEU A 438 6.12 25.94 1.06
CA LEU A 438 6.66 27.27 0.77
C LEU A 438 7.54 27.82 1.90
N HIS A 439 7.21 27.47 3.15
CA HIS A 439 7.90 27.93 4.35
C HIS A 439 8.61 26.79 5.11
N GLY A 440 8.85 25.66 4.44
CA GLY A 440 9.45 24.48 5.06
C GLY A 440 8.44 23.54 5.71
N TYR A 441 8.89 22.32 6.00
CA TYR A 441 8.11 21.27 6.62
C TYR A 441 7.77 21.60 8.06
N THR A 442 8.70 22.15 8.85
CA THR A 442 8.45 22.46 10.27
C THR A 442 7.27 23.42 10.41
N ALA A 443 7.20 24.48 9.59
CA ALA A 443 6.05 25.39 9.57
C ALA A 443 4.73 24.70 9.20
N MET A 444 4.76 23.73 8.27
CA MET A 444 3.59 22.92 7.95
C MET A 444 3.17 22.03 9.14
N PHE A 445 4.12 21.41 9.83
CA PHE A 445 3.84 20.59 11.03
C PHE A 445 3.31 21.44 12.18
N GLU A 446 3.83 22.65 12.39
CA GLU A 446 3.31 23.62 13.37
C GLU A 446 1.84 23.93 13.05
N ALA A 447 1.51 24.24 11.78
CA ALA A 447 0.13 24.50 11.36
C ALA A 447 -0.79 23.26 11.48
N MET A 448 -0.26 22.05 11.28
CA MET A 448 -1.02 20.81 11.50
C MET A 448 -1.36 20.60 12.97
N LEU A 449 -0.42 20.88 13.87
CA LEU A 449 -0.53 20.59 15.29
C LEU A 449 -1.07 21.76 16.12
N ASP A 450 -1.27 22.94 15.51
CA ASP A 450 -1.91 24.10 16.12
C ASP A 450 -3.41 23.86 16.33
N HIS A 451 -3.74 23.21 17.45
CA HIS A 451 -5.10 22.92 17.86
C HIS A 451 -5.20 22.86 19.40
N PRO A 452 -6.23 23.44 20.03
CA PRO A 452 -6.33 23.52 21.50
C PRO A 452 -6.39 22.17 22.22
N ASN A 453 -6.80 21.11 21.51
CA ASN A 453 -6.84 19.75 22.07
C ASN A 453 -5.56 18.94 21.83
N ILE A 454 -4.53 19.51 21.21
CA ILE A 454 -3.24 18.83 20.99
C ILE A 454 -2.24 19.42 21.97
N THR A 455 -1.73 18.59 22.88
CA THR A 455 -0.55 18.88 23.70
C THR A 455 0.66 18.23 23.04
N ILE A 456 1.78 18.95 22.95
CA ILE A 456 3.02 18.48 22.33
C ILE A 456 4.12 18.46 23.39
N GLU A 457 4.77 17.32 23.58
CA GLU A 457 5.98 17.21 24.40
C GLU A 457 7.13 16.62 23.57
N THR A 458 8.27 17.29 23.56
CA THR A 458 9.48 16.86 22.83
C THR A 458 10.60 16.56 23.83
N GLY A 459 11.59 15.77 23.43
CA GLY A 459 12.65 15.28 24.33
C GLY A 459 12.17 14.20 25.30
N VAL A 460 11.02 13.55 25.03
CA VAL A 460 10.39 12.59 25.93
C VAL A 460 10.28 11.22 25.27
N ASP A 461 10.85 10.20 25.90
CA ASP A 461 10.65 8.81 25.49
C ASP A 461 9.33 8.25 26.05
N HIS A 462 8.59 7.52 25.23
CA HIS A 462 7.32 6.91 25.64
C HIS A 462 7.44 5.97 26.85
N ARG A 463 8.59 5.32 27.05
CA ARG A 463 8.84 4.43 28.20
C ARG A 463 8.98 5.19 29.52
N ALA A 464 9.32 6.47 29.46
CA ALA A 464 9.47 7.32 30.64
C ALA A 464 8.16 8.04 31.02
N LEU A 465 7.10 7.84 30.24
CA LEU A 465 5.86 8.59 30.37
C LEU A 465 4.95 7.99 31.46
N GLY A 466 4.54 8.80 32.44
CA GLY A 466 3.64 8.41 33.52
C GLY A 466 2.16 8.74 33.28
N VAL A 467 1.78 9.10 32.05
CA VAL A 467 0.40 9.53 31.71
C VAL A 467 -0.41 8.35 31.16
N THR A 468 -1.72 8.45 31.33
CA THR A 468 -2.68 7.44 30.87
C THR A 468 -3.46 7.94 29.65
N ALA A 469 -3.69 7.05 28.68
CA ALA A 469 -4.52 7.33 27.51
C ALA A 469 -5.43 6.15 27.17
N SER A 470 -6.63 6.43 26.64
CA SER A 470 -7.57 5.39 26.21
C SER A 470 -7.09 4.61 24.99
N HIS A 471 -6.27 5.24 24.14
CA HIS A 471 -5.70 4.61 22.94
C HIS A 471 -4.31 5.16 22.65
N THR A 472 -3.41 4.31 22.17
CA THR A 472 -2.06 4.71 21.76
C THR A 472 -1.85 4.53 20.26
N VAL A 473 -1.34 5.55 19.59
CA VAL A 473 -0.73 5.44 18.26
C VAL A 473 0.76 5.38 18.43
N PHE A 474 1.39 4.29 18.01
CA PHE A 474 2.83 4.12 18.07
C PHE A 474 3.44 4.19 16.66
N THR A 475 4.44 5.05 16.49
CA THR A 475 5.09 5.27 15.18
C THR A 475 6.60 4.98 15.16
N GLY A 476 7.17 4.59 16.31
CA GLY A 476 8.57 4.20 16.47
C GLY A 476 8.88 2.77 15.99
N PRO A 477 10.10 2.26 16.22
CA PRO A 477 10.50 0.89 15.84
C PRO A 477 9.66 -0.16 16.57
N VAL A 478 9.04 -1.07 15.82
CA VAL A 478 8.10 -2.06 16.39
C VAL A 478 8.81 -3.08 17.28
N ASP A 479 10.05 -3.43 16.96
CA ASP A 479 10.86 -4.34 17.77
C ASP A 479 11.24 -3.70 19.11
N GLU A 480 11.57 -2.41 19.13
CA GLU A 480 11.83 -1.64 20.36
C GLU A 480 10.59 -1.62 21.26
N TYR A 481 9.39 -1.44 20.72
CA TYR A 481 8.15 -1.48 21.51
C TYR A 481 7.98 -2.80 22.29
N PHE A 482 8.42 -3.92 21.71
CA PHE A 482 8.35 -5.25 22.31
C PHE A 482 9.67 -5.71 22.94
N ASP A 483 10.52 -4.77 23.38
CA ASP A 483 11.80 -5.01 24.06
C ASP A 483 12.73 -5.96 23.30
N HIS A 484 12.70 -5.88 21.96
CA HIS A 484 13.44 -6.75 21.06
C HIS A 484 13.27 -8.25 21.35
N ARG A 485 12.09 -8.68 21.81
CA ARG A 485 11.80 -10.07 22.23
C ARG A 485 12.17 -11.15 21.19
N TYR A 486 12.16 -10.82 19.89
CA TYR A 486 12.54 -11.73 18.81
C TYR A 486 13.89 -11.37 18.15
N GLY A 487 14.64 -10.43 18.73
CA GLY A 487 15.85 -9.83 18.16
C GLY A 487 15.59 -8.48 17.51
N HIS A 488 16.67 -7.77 17.19
CA HIS A 488 16.60 -6.44 16.56
C HIS A 488 16.16 -6.53 15.10
N LEU A 489 15.24 -5.67 14.68
CA LEU A 489 14.93 -5.49 13.27
C LEU A 489 16.05 -4.65 12.62
N PRO A 490 16.68 -5.11 11.53
CA PRO A 490 17.77 -4.36 10.93
C PRO A 490 17.31 -3.08 10.23
N TYR A 491 17.82 -1.93 10.67
CA TYR A 491 17.63 -0.67 9.96
C TYR A 491 18.97 -0.14 9.47
N ARG A 492 18.95 0.53 8.33
CA ARG A 492 20.08 1.33 7.87
C ARG A 492 19.98 2.73 8.48
N SER A 493 21.11 3.19 9.01
CA SER A 493 21.26 4.54 9.53
C SER A 493 22.06 5.44 8.58
N LEU A 494 22.14 6.73 8.91
CA LEU A 494 22.85 7.76 8.15
C LEU A 494 23.51 8.75 9.13
N ARG A 495 24.73 9.17 8.80
CA ARG A 495 25.39 10.34 9.39
C ARG A 495 25.36 11.48 8.37
N PHE A 496 24.92 12.65 8.81
CA PHE A 496 24.85 13.86 8.00
C PHE A 496 25.98 14.81 8.41
N GLN A 497 26.79 15.24 7.44
CA GLN A 497 27.80 16.28 7.65
C GLN A 497 27.35 17.53 6.92
N HIS A 498 26.87 18.51 7.69
CA HIS A 498 26.37 19.79 7.22
C HIS A 498 27.53 20.79 7.10
N GLU A 499 27.60 21.52 6.00
CA GLU A 499 28.60 22.56 5.76
C GLU A 499 27.95 23.80 5.14
N THR A 500 28.40 24.99 5.57
CA THR A 500 28.05 26.27 4.93
C THR A 500 29.24 26.79 4.16
N LEU A 501 29.04 27.16 2.91
CA LEU A 501 30.07 27.69 2.02
C LEU A 501 29.84 29.17 1.75
N ASP A 502 30.92 29.95 1.70
CA ASP A 502 30.90 31.39 1.42
C ASP A 502 30.78 31.69 -0.09
N GLN A 503 29.80 31.07 -0.72
CA GLN A 503 29.47 31.24 -2.13
C GLN A 503 27.96 30.98 -2.36
N PRO A 504 27.34 31.57 -3.39
CA PRO A 504 25.90 31.44 -3.58
C PRO A 504 25.46 30.05 -4.04
N TRP A 505 26.28 29.30 -4.80
CA TRP A 505 25.93 27.98 -5.32
C TRP A 505 27.17 27.08 -5.38
N LEU A 506 27.02 25.81 -5.02
CA LEU A 506 28.05 24.78 -5.19
C LEU A 506 27.83 23.97 -6.47
N GLN A 507 26.59 23.51 -6.70
CA GLN A 507 26.27 22.51 -7.71
C GLN A 507 25.06 22.90 -8.55
N LYS A 508 24.92 22.27 -9.72
CA LYS A 508 23.88 22.62 -10.72
C LYS A 508 22.46 22.17 -10.34
N VAL A 509 22.35 21.17 -9.47
CA VAL A 509 21.09 20.54 -9.06
C VAL A 509 21.07 20.36 -7.55
N ALA A 510 19.90 20.10 -6.98
CA ALA A 510 19.77 19.89 -5.54
C ALA A 510 20.57 18.70 -5.01
N VAL A 511 20.70 17.60 -5.77
CA VAL A 511 21.39 16.38 -5.32
C VAL A 511 22.33 15.87 -6.39
N VAL A 512 23.57 15.61 -5.99
CA VAL A 512 24.56 14.88 -6.80
C VAL A 512 24.91 13.58 -6.09
N ASN A 513 24.64 12.46 -6.75
CA ASN A 513 25.00 11.11 -6.30
C ASN A 513 26.42 10.75 -6.73
N PHE A 514 27.11 9.96 -5.90
CA PHE A 514 28.44 9.43 -6.19
C PHE A 514 28.34 7.90 -6.17
N PRO A 515 28.15 7.22 -7.31
CA PRO A 515 28.00 5.76 -7.32
C PRO A 515 29.29 4.98 -7.05
N ASP A 516 30.45 5.57 -7.33
CA ASP A 516 31.75 4.97 -7.12
C ASP A 516 31.99 4.55 -5.65
N GLU A 517 32.56 3.36 -5.44
CA GLU A 517 32.79 2.79 -4.10
C GLU A 517 33.93 3.49 -3.33
N ALA A 518 34.90 4.10 -4.02
CA ALA A 518 36.00 4.80 -3.36
C ALA A 518 35.55 6.10 -2.67
N THR A 519 34.45 6.71 -3.13
CA THR A 519 33.84 7.88 -2.50
C THR A 519 32.96 7.45 -1.32
N LEU A 520 33.34 7.81 -0.08
CA LEU A 520 32.66 7.31 1.12
C LEU A 520 31.21 7.80 1.31
N HIS A 521 30.89 9.04 0.92
CA HIS A 521 29.52 9.53 0.96
C HIS A 521 28.73 9.04 -0.26
N THR A 522 27.41 8.89 -0.12
CA THR A 522 26.53 8.49 -1.23
C THR A 522 26.13 9.68 -2.09
N ARG A 523 25.92 10.85 -1.49
CA ARG A 523 25.46 12.05 -2.18
C ARG A 523 25.78 13.34 -1.43
N ILE A 524 25.74 14.44 -2.19
CA ILE A 524 25.76 15.81 -1.70
C ILE A 524 24.42 16.47 -2.03
N THR A 525 23.81 17.10 -1.03
CA THR A 525 22.57 17.87 -1.16
C THR A 525 22.86 19.36 -0.99
N GLU A 526 22.31 20.22 -1.85
CA GLU A 526 22.32 21.68 -1.72
C GLU A 526 20.88 22.22 -1.60
N TYR A 527 20.51 22.67 -0.40
CA TYR A 527 19.09 22.88 -0.02
C TYR A 527 18.40 24.05 -0.71
N LYS A 528 19.15 25.09 -1.12
CA LYS A 528 18.57 26.27 -1.78
C LYS A 528 17.87 25.93 -3.11
N HIS A 529 18.29 24.85 -3.79
CA HIS A 529 17.57 24.34 -4.96
C HIS A 529 16.17 23.82 -4.59
N LEU A 530 16.05 23.16 -3.43
CA LEU A 530 14.80 22.61 -2.90
C LEU A 530 13.88 23.72 -2.37
N THR A 531 14.41 24.66 -1.61
CA THR A 531 13.60 25.69 -0.95
C THR A 531 13.33 26.90 -1.84
N GLY A 532 14.17 27.14 -2.85
CA GLY A 532 14.14 28.35 -3.68
C GLY A 532 14.68 29.59 -2.98
N GLN A 533 15.23 29.44 -1.77
CA GLN A 533 15.75 30.54 -0.97
C GLN A 533 16.90 31.25 -1.68
N GLN A 534 16.82 32.58 -1.76
CA GLN A 534 17.93 33.43 -2.22
C GLN A 534 18.81 33.78 -1.03
N HIS A 535 20.12 33.53 -1.15
CA HIS A 535 21.08 33.78 -0.09
C HIS A 535 22.50 33.93 -0.70
N SER A 536 23.36 34.75 -0.08
CA SER A 536 24.74 34.97 -0.54
C SER A 536 25.65 33.77 -0.30
N ARG A 537 25.31 32.95 0.70
CA ARG A 537 25.94 31.66 1.02
C ARG A 537 25.06 30.49 0.60
N THR A 538 25.63 29.30 0.63
CA THR A 538 24.89 28.05 0.44
C THR A 538 25.24 27.05 1.54
N SER A 539 24.28 26.18 1.85
CA SER A 539 24.48 25.11 2.82
C SER A 539 24.21 23.76 2.18
N ILE A 540 25.10 22.83 2.45
CA ILE A 540 25.14 21.51 1.84
C ILE A 540 25.22 20.42 2.90
N THR A 541 24.87 19.20 2.50
CA THR A 541 25.02 18.01 3.33
C THR A 541 25.66 16.88 2.56
N TYR A 542 26.70 16.30 3.14
CA TYR A 542 27.23 14.99 2.73
C TYR A 542 26.52 13.90 3.53
N GLU A 543 26.07 12.86 2.84
CA GLU A 543 25.39 11.71 3.45
C GLU A 543 26.28 10.47 3.51
N PHE A 544 26.50 9.96 4.73
CA PHE A 544 27.31 8.78 4.98
C PHE A 544 26.43 7.67 5.57
N PRO A 545 26.21 6.56 4.85
CA PRO A 545 25.51 5.41 5.38
C PRO A 545 26.21 4.81 6.60
N GLN A 546 25.42 4.36 7.57
CA GLN A 546 25.90 3.75 8.82
C GLN A 546 25.10 2.48 9.12
N ALA A 547 25.74 1.51 9.77
CA ALA A 547 25.05 0.32 10.28
C ALA A 547 24.30 0.62 11.60
N GLU A 548 24.87 1.47 12.44
CA GLU A 548 24.34 1.85 13.75
C GLU A 548 23.88 3.31 13.76
N GLY A 549 22.93 3.63 14.64
CA GLY A 549 22.36 4.97 14.81
C GLY A 549 20.84 4.98 14.69
N ASP A 550 20.27 6.17 14.48
CA ASP A 550 18.83 6.34 14.30
C ASP A 550 18.32 5.53 13.08
N PRO A 551 17.18 4.84 13.18
CA PRO A 551 16.66 4.01 12.10
C PRO A 551 16.04 4.88 10.99
N TYR A 552 16.65 4.91 9.80
CA TYR A 552 16.11 5.64 8.65
C TYR A 552 15.44 4.75 7.61
N TYR A 553 16.05 3.59 7.29
CA TYR A 553 15.54 2.68 6.27
C TYR A 553 15.39 1.26 6.81
N PRO A 554 14.21 0.63 6.75
CA PRO A 554 14.12 -0.81 6.95
C PRO A 554 14.89 -1.51 5.83
N ILE A 555 15.62 -2.59 6.14
CA ILE A 555 16.39 -3.34 5.14
C ILE A 555 15.50 -4.44 4.55
N PRO A 556 15.01 -4.30 3.30
CA PRO A 556 14.07 -5.25 2.72
C PRO A 556 14.82 -6.48 2.21
N CYS A 557 14.80 -7.54 3.01
CA CYS A 557 15.20 -8.89 2.61
C CYS A 557 14.28 -9.91 3.31
N GLU A 558 14.31 -11.15 2.82
CA GLU A 558 13.41 -12.23 3.25
C GLU A 558 13.47 -12.47 4.77
N ASP A 559 14.66 -12.64 5.32
CA ASP A 559 14.88 -12.90 6.76
C ASP A 559 14.29 -11.78 7.63
N ASN A 560 14.50 -10.52 7.24
CA ASN A 560 13.99 -9.37 7.98
C ASN A 560 12.46 -9.26 7.90
N GLN A 561 11.87 -9.63 6.76
CA GLN A 561 10.42 -9.70 6.62
C GLN A 561 9.84 -10.79 7.52
N ALA A 562 10.45 -11.97 7.56
CA ALA A 562 10.03 -13.06 8.44
C ALA A 562 10.09 -12.64 9.92
N LEU A 563 11.14 -11.93 10.34
CA LEU A 563 11.24 -11.37 11.69
C LEU A 563 10.14 -10.33 11.97
N TYR A 564 9.91 -9.41 11.03
CA TYR A 564 8.87 -8.39 11.17
C TYR A 564 7.47 -9.00 11.31
N LEU A 565 7.15 -10.08 10.59
CA LEU A 565 5.85 -10.76 10.70
C LEU A 565 5.55 -11.25 12.12
N ARG A 566 6.59 -11.68 12.87
CA ARG A 566 6.44 -12.08 14.28
C ARG A 566 6.09 -10.89 15.17
N TYR A 567 6.72 -9.73 14.95
CA TYR A 567 6.38 -8.49 15.66
C TYR A 567 5.01 -7.95 15.27
N ARG A 568 4.63 -8.05 13.99
CA ARG A 568 3.31 -7.66 13.50
C ARG A 568 2.20 -8.42 14.22
N ALA A 569 2.37 -9.73 14.42
CA ALA A 569 1.40 -10.53 15.15
C ALA A 569 1.21 -10.06 16.61
N LEU A 570 2.29 -9.63 17.29
CA LEU A 570 2.19 -9.02 18.63
C LEU A 570 1.47 -7.67 18.59
N ALA A 571 1.79 -6.83 17.60
CA ALA A 571 1.15 -5.53 17.40
C ALA A 571 -0.37 -5.66 17.15
N GLU A 572 -0.79 -6.64 16.35
CA GLU A 572 -2.20 -6.90 16.02
C GLU A 572 -3.00 -7.44 17.23
N ALA A 573 -2.33 -8.07 18.20
CA ALA A 573 -2.95 -8.57 19.42
C ALA A 573 -3.24 -7.47 20.46
N LEU A 574 -2.75 -6.24 20.27
CA LEU A 574 -2.97 -5.11 21.19
C LEU A 574 -4.17 -4.27 20.71
N PRO A 575 -5.36 -4.42 21.33
CA PRO A 575 -6.54 -3.68 20.87
C PRO A 575 -6.36 -2.17 21.05
N ASP A 576 -5.71 -1.71 22.11
CA ASP A 576 -5.64 -0.29 22.47
C ASP A 576 -4.38 0.41 21.94
N VAL A 577 -3.64 -0.25 21.04
CA VAL A 577 -2.45 0.30 20.40
C VAL A 577 -2.55 0.15 18.88
N SER A 578 -2.15 1.18 18.14
CA SER A 578 -2.13 1.16 16.67
C SER A 578 -0.75 1.52 16.16
N PHE A 579 -0.15 0.61 15.40
CA PHE A 579 1.17 0.76 14.81
C PHE A 579 1.05 1.35 13.41
N VAL A 580 1.63 2.54 13.20
CA VAL A 580 1.46 3.31 11.94
C VAL A 580 2.77 4.00 11.57
N GLY A 581 3.09 4.04 10.28
CA GLY A 581 4.27 4.72 9.77
C GLY A 581 5.43 3.77 9.44
N ARG A 582 6.51 4.37 8.90
CA ARG A 582 7.68 3.66 8.34
C ARG A 582 8.29 2.68 9.33
N LEU A 583 8.57 3.12 10.56
CA LEU A 583 9.28 2.32 11.57
C LEU A 583 8.35 1.26 12.18
N ALA A 584 7.16 1.68 12.60
CA ALA A 584 6.18 0.81 13.27
C ALA A 584 5.63 -0.30 12.36
N THR A 585 5.68 -0.10 11.04
CA THR A 585 5.24 -1.11 10.06
C THR A 585 6.37 -1.67 9.20
N TYR A 586 7.62 -1.36 9.54
CA TYR A 586 8.84 -1.84 8.87
C TYR A 586 8.76 -1.77 7.33
N LYS A 587 8.30 -0.64 6.81
CA LYS A 587 8.05 -0.44 5.37
C LYS A 587 8.75 0.79 4.84
N TYR A 588 9.39 0.67 3.68
CA TYR A 588 10.09 1.78 3.04
C TYR A 588 9.12 2.73 2.31
N TYR A 589 8.39 3.55 3.08
CA TYR A 589 7.41 4.51 2.57
C TYR A 589 7.98 5.89 2.27
N ASN A 590 7.49 6.53 1.20
CA ASN A 590 7.58 7.97 0.96
C ASN A 590 6.66 8.77 1.91
N MET A 591 6.84 10.09 1.96
CA MET A 591 6.02 10.97 2.82
C MET A 591 4.53 10.86 2.50
N ASP A 592 4.17 10.88 1.23
CA ASP A 592 2.77 10.81 0.77
C ASP A 592 2.12 9.47 1.12
N GLN A 593 2.86 8.37 1.02
CA GLN A 593 2.42 7.04 1.41
C GLN A 593 2.18 6.95 2.93
N VAL A 594 3.01 7.59 3.75
CA VAL A 594 2.79 7.67 5.21
C VAL A 594 1.54 8.48 5.53
N VAL A 595 1.33 9.63 4.86
CA VAL A 595 0.12 10.44 5.04
C VAL A 595 -1.13 9.65 4.63
N GLY A 596 -1.10 8.98 3.47
CA GLY A 596 -2.18 8.10 3.02
C GLY A 596 -2.47 6.96 4.00
N GLN A 597 -1.42 6.32 4.54
CA GLN A 597 -1.55 5.26 5.55
C GLN A 597 -2.19 5.80 6.85
N ALA A 598 -1.80 6.99 7.30
CA ALA A 598 -2.34 7.62 8.50
C ALA A 598 -3.81 8.01 8.32
N LEU A 599 -4.19 8.60 7.18
CA LEU A 599 -5.58 8.92 6.84
C LEU A 599 -6.45 7.66 6.76
N ALA A 600 -5.95 6.59 6.14
CA ALA A 600 -6.64 5.30 6.09
C ALA A 600 -6.80 4.68 7.49
N THR A 601 -5.77 4.78 8.34
CA THR A 601 -5.83 4.28 9.72
C THR A 601 -6.81 5.08 10.56
N TYR A 602 -6.83 6.40 10.43
CA TYR A 602 -7.82 7.25 11.07
C TYR A 602 -9.25 6.83 10.70
N ARG A 603 -9.54 6.62 9.40
CA ARG A 603 -10.88 6.15 8.95
C ARG A 603 -11.28 4.83 9.59
N ARG A 604 -10.34 3.91 9.81
CA ARG A 604 -10.56 2.63 10.48
C ARG A 604 -10.81 2.78 11.98
N LEU A 605 -10.10 3.69 12.65
CA LEU A 605 -10.17 3.90 14.10
C LEU A 605 -11.35 4.79 14.52
N LYS A 606 -11.75 5.74 13.67
CA LYS A 606 -12.79 6.74 13.95
C LYS A 606 -14.08 6.13 14.53
N PRO A 607 -14.66 5.05 13.98
CA PRO A 607 -15.90 4.47 14.53
C PRO A 607 -15.73 3.92 15.95
N ARG A 608 -14.55 3.35 16.25
CA ARG A 608 -14.24 2.76 17.55
C ARG A 608 -14.00 3.82 18.62
N LEU A 609 -13.21 4.84 18.30
CA LEU A 609 -12.84 5.89 19.25
C LEU A 609 -13.97 6.89 19.51
N ALA A 610 -14.91 7.05 18.58
CA ALA A 610 -16.09 7.89 18.79
C ALA A 610 -17.09 7.34 19.83
N GLN A 611 -17.05 6.03 20.14
CA GLN A 611 -17.98 5.40 21.09
C GLN A 611 -17.57 5.58 22.57
N VAL A 612 -16.29 5.84 22.83
CA VAL A 612 -15.73 6.01 24.19
C VAL A 612 -16.15 7.35 24.83
N LEU A 613 -16.69 8.30 24.05
CA LEU A 613 -17.18 9.60 24.55
C LEU A 613 -18.67 9.58 24.97
N ILE A 614 -19.40 8.48 24.74
CA ILE A 614 -20.85 8.36 25.01
C ILE A 614 -21.15 7.39 26.17
N ALA A 615 -20.16 6.60 26.61
CA ALA A 615 -20.22 5.74 27.79
C ALA A 615 -19.49 6.40 28.97
#